data_AF-A0A2I0FM87-F1
#
_entry.id   AF-A0A2I0FM87-F1
#
_cell.length_a   1.000
_cell.length_b   1.000
_cell.length_c   1.000
_cell.angle_alpha   90.00
_cell.angle_beta   90.00
_cell.angle_gamma   90.00
#
_symmetry.space_group_name_H-M   'P 1'
#
loop_
_entity.id
_entity.type
_entity.pdbx_description
1 polymer ?
#
loop_
_entity_poly.entity_id
_entity_poly.type
_entity_poly.pdbx_seq_one_letter_code
_entity_poly.pdbx_strand_id
1 'polypeptide(L)'
;MKLFKFISWLIGTLFLFVAANHFFNPNFTGSMTLFFTLSFLLFTSSGIYEYLERRKKTAILYFFTGTACFFGLMVEFFGTNQV
;
A
#
# COMPACT_ATOMS: atom_id res chain seq x y z
N MET A 1 -12.13 6.18 16.06
CA MET A 1 -12.70 6.25 14.69
C MET A 1 -12.04 7.31 13.80
N LYS A 2 -11.86 8.58 14.21
CA LYS A 2 -11.13 9.59 13.39
C LYS A 2 -9.64 9.27 13.21
N LEU A 3 -9.00 8.74 14.25
CA LEU A 3 -7.57 8.43 14.26
C LEU A 3 -7.18 7.36 13.22
N PHE A 4 -7.95 6.28 13.09
CA PHE A 4 -7.67 5.20 12.15
C PHE A 4 -7.78 5.65 10.68
N LYS A 5 -8.76 6.50 10.37
CA LYS A 5 -8.88 7.16 9.06
C LYS A 5 -7.72 8.09 8.77
N PHE A 6 -7.32 8.88 9.76
CA PHE A 6 -6.16 9.77 9.64
C PHE A 6 -4.86 8.98 9.39
N ILE A 7 -4.64 7.89 10.13
CA ILE A 7 -3.49 7.00 9.94
C ILE A 7 -3.51 6.34 8.56
N SER A 8 -4.67 5.83 8.12
CA SER A 8 -4.81 5.24 6.77
C SER A 8 -4.51 6.25 5.66
N TRP A 9 -4.98 7.48 5.82
CA TRP A 9 -4.74 8.54 4.86
C TRP A 9 -3.29 9.01 4.86
N LEU A 10 -2.69 9.16 6.04
CA LEU A 10 -1.27 9.52 6.20
C LEU A 10 -0.36 8.48 5.54
N ILE A 11 -0.62 7.19 5.80
CA ILE A 11 0.19 6.09 5.27
C ILE A 11 -0.04 5.92 3.78
N GLY A 12 -1.26 6.13 3.27
CA GLY A 12 -1.52 6.12 1.83
C GLY A 12 -0.82 7.27 1.09
N THR A 13 -0.75 8.45 1.70
CA THR A 13 -0.01 9.60 1.14
C THR A 13 1.49 9.35 1.17
N LEU A 14 2.02 8.80 2.26
CA LEU A 14 3.41 8.35 2.36
C LEU A 14 3.73 7.28 1.30
N PHE A 15 2.79 6.35 1.07
CA PHE A 15 2.91 5.34 0.01
C PHE A 15 3.10 5.96 -1.36
N LEU A 16 2.23 6.88 -1.74
CA LEU A 16 2.34 7.59 -3.02
C LEU A 16 3.64 8.39 -3.12
N PHE A 17 4.10 9.00 -2.03
CA PHE A 17 5.32 9.80 -2.01
C PHE A 17 6.57 8.94 -2.22
N VAL A 18 6.67 7.80 -1.54
CA VAL A 18 7.79 6.86 -1.68
C VAL A 18 7.76 6.18 -3.05
N ALA A 19 6.58 5.77 -3.53
CA ALA A 19 6.43 5.18 -4.86
C ALA A 19 6.81 6.17 -5.97
N ALA A 20 6.38 7.43 -5.86
CA ALA A 20 6.79 8.48 -6.80
C ALA A 20 8.30 8.72 -6.74
N ASN A 21 8.88 8.78 -5.54
CA ASN A 21 10.32 9.02 -5.39
C ASN A 21 11.15 7.87 -5.97
N HIS A 22 10.70 6.61 -5.88
CA HIS A 22 11.32 5.49 -6.59
C HIS A 22 11.25 5.67 -8.11
N PHE A 23 10.10 6.08 -8.63
CA PHE A 23 9.91 6.26 -10.07
C PHE A 23 10.85 7.34 -10.64
N PHE A 24 11.13 8.40 -9.87
CA PHE A 24 12.03 9.48 -10.27
C PHE A 24 13.50 9.22 -9.89
N ASN A 25 13.77 8.38 -8.88
CA ASN A 25 15.12 8.04 -8.44
C ASN A 25 15.29 6.51 -8.36
N PRO A 26 15.74 5.86 -9.45
CA PRO A 26 15.93 4.41 -9.51
C PRO A 26 17.03 3.89 -8.58
N ASN A 27 17.88 4.76 -8.04
CA ASN A 27 18.93 4.41 -7.05
C ASN A 27 18.44 4.46 -5.60
N PHE A 28 17.14 4.62 -5.36
CA PHE A 28 16.59 4.65 -4.01
C PHE A 28 16.66 3.26 -3.36
N THR A 29 17.60 3.09 -2.44
CA THR A 29 17.91 1.85 -1.69
C THR A 29 17.03 1.65 -0.45
N GLY A 30 15.78 2.13 -0.48
CA GLY A 30 14.82 1.82 0.58
C GLY A 30 14.36 0.36 0.46
N SER A 31 14.06 -0.30 1.58
CA SER A 31 13.49 -1.65 1.59
C SER A 31 12.04 -1.61 1.07
N MET A 32 11.90 -1.58 -0.26
CA MET A 32 10.63 -1.50 -0.98
C MET A 32 9.72 -2.67 -0.61
N THR A 33 10.30 -3.85 -0.35
CA THR A 33 9.55 -5.05 0.02
C THR A 33 8.82 -4.82 1.33
N LEU A 34 9.52 -4.24 2.32
CA LEU A 34 8.96 -3.91 3.63
C LEU A 34 7.87 -2.85 3.50
N PHE A 35 8.07 -1.88 2.60
CA PHE A 35 7.12 -0.83 2.31
C PHE A 35 5.83 -1.35 1.68
N PHE A 36 5.93 -2.14 0.60
CA PHE A 36 4.77 -2.78 -0.04
C PHE A 36 4.06 -3.74 0.92
N THR A 37 4.80 -4.47 1.77
CA THR A 37 4.21 -5.36 2.78
C THR A 37 3.37 -4.58 3.80
N LEU A 38 3.93 -3.50 4.36
CA LEU A 38 3.23 -2.67 5.34
C LEU A 38 2.01 -1.98 4.71
N SER A 39 2.14 -1.42 3.51
CA SER A 39 1.04 -0.78 2.80
C SER A 39 -0.05 -1.78 2.42
N PHE A 40 0.30 -3.00 1.97
CA PHE A 40 -0.67 -4.07 1.71
C PHE A 40 -1.49 -4.42 2.96
N LEU A 41 -0.81 -4.63 4.09
CA LEU A 41 -1.45 -5.02 5.35
C LEU A 41 -2.37 -3.90 5.85
N LEU A 42 -1.95 -2.65 5.70
CA LEU A 42 -2.73 -1.48 6.10
C LEU A 42 -3.97 -1.27 5.22
N PHE A 43 -3.82 -1.30 3.89
CA PHE A 43 -4.96 -1.12 2.99
C PHE A 43 -5.96 -2.27 3.07
N THR A 44 -5.49 -3.50 3.28
CA THR A 44 -6.37 -4.66 3.46
C THR A 44 -7.15 -4.56 4.76
N SER A 45 -6.50 -4.21 5.87
CA SER A 45 -7.18 -4.01 7.15
C SER A 45 -8.16 -2.81 7.13
N SER A 46 -7.79 -1.71 6.47
CA SER A 46 -8.70 -0.57 6.27
C SER A 46 -9.87 -0.90 5.35
N GLY A 47 -9.67 -1.74 4.33
CA GLY A 47 -10.73 -2.28 3.48
C GLY A 47 -11.72 -3.13 4.27
N ILE A 48 -11.22 -4.04 5.11
CA ILE A 48 -12.06 -4.87 6.01
C ILE A 48 -12.86 -3.98 6.97
N TYR A 49 -12.21 -2.98 7.58
CA TYR A 49 -12.87 -2.04 8.49
C TYR A 49 -14.02 -1.28 7.82
N GLU A 50 -13.79 -0.69 6.64
CA GLU A 50 -14.82 0.05 5.90
C GLU A 50 -15.94 -0.88 5.38
N TYR A 51 -15.62 -2.14 5.09
CA TYR A 51 -16.62 -3.15 4.75
C TYR A 51 -17.55 -3.46 5.93
N LEU A 52 -16.99 -3.61 7.13
CA LEU A 52 -17.76 -3.80 8.38
C LEU A 52 -18.64 -2.58 8.70
N GLU A 53 -18.18 -1.36 8.41
CA GLU A 53 -18.99 -0.12 8.51
C GLU A 53 -20.03 0.04 7.40
N ARG A 54 -20.25 -0.96 6.53
CA ARG A 54 -21.14 -0.93 5.36
C ARG A 54 -20.80 0.14 4.32
N ARG A 55 -19.58 0.72 4.35
CA ARG A 55 -19.09 1.70 3.37
C ARG A 55 -18.44 0.98 2.18
N LYS A 56 -19.24 0.21 1.44
CA LYS A 56 -18.78 -0.73 0.40
C LYS A 56 -17.91 -0.09 -0.70
N LYS A 57 -18.26 1.12 -1.15
CA LYS A 57 -17.50 1.83 -2.20
C LYS A 57 -16.07 2.15 -1.75
N THR A 58 -15.91 2.64 -0.51
CA THR A 58 -14.61 2.95 0.07
C THR A 58 -13.80 1.68 0.33
N ALA A 59 -14.47 0.62 0.83
CA ALA A 59 -13.84 -0.67 1.05
C ALA A 59 -13.24 -1.25 -0.24
N ILE A 60 -13.98 -1.21 -1.35
CA ILE A 60 -13.50 -1.67 -2.66
C ILE A 60 -12.26 -0.88 -3.09
N LEU A 61 -12.25 0.44 -2.90
CA LEU A 61 -11.11 1.27 -3.25
C LEU A 61 -9.86 0.89 -2.44
N TYR A 62 -10.02 0.63 -1.14
CA TYR A 62 -8.91 0.15 -0.30
C TYR A 62 -8.43 -1.25 -0.69
N PHE A 63 -9.33 -2.18 -1.00
CA PHE A 63 -8.94 -3.51 -1.49
C PHE A 63 -8.24 -3.44 -2.85
N PHE A 64 -8.66 -2.56 -3.74
CA PHE A 64 -8.01 -2.34 -5.03
C PHE A 64 -6.58 -1.82 -4.83
N THR A 65 -6.39 -0.81 -3.98
CA THR A 65 -5.06 -0.28 -3.64
C THR A 65 -4.20 -1.34 -2.94
N GLY A 66 -4.77 -2.14 -2.05
CA GLY A 66 -4.08 -3.29 -1.45
C GLY A 66 -3.62 -4.29 -2.51
N THR A 67 -4.46 -4.63 -3.47
CA THR A 67 -4.10 -5.53 -4.58
C THR A 67 -2.95 -4.97 -5.41
N ALA A 68 -2.93 -3.66 -5.70
CA ALA A 68 -1.81 -3.02 -6.37
C ALA A 68 -0.49 -3.12 -5.56
N CYS A 69 -0.56 -2.96 -4.24
CA CYS A 69 0.61 -3.15 -3.36
C CYS A 69 1.10 -4.60 -3.37
N PHE A 70 0.19 -5.58 -3.41
CA PHE A 70 0.52 -6.99 -3.52
C PHE A 70 1.21 -7.32 -4.86
N PHE A 71 0.73 -6.75 -5.97
CA PHE A 71 1.42 -6.87 -7.25
C PHE A 71 2.81 -6.23 -7.25
N GLY A 72 2.95 -5.04 -6.65
CA GLY A 72 4.25 -4.39 -6.48
C GLY A 72 5.23 -5.25 -5.68
N LEU A 73 4.76 -5.85 -4.59
CA LEU A 73 5.53 -6.79 -3.77
C LEU A 73 5.96 -8.03 -4.57
N MET A 74 5.05 -8.62 -5.35
CA MET A 74 5.38 -9.76 -6.21
C MET A 74 6.42 -9.39 -7.26
N VAL A 75 6.27 -8.25 -7.93
CA VAL A 75 7.26 -7.76 -8.92
C VAL A 75 8.62 -7.59 -8.28
N GLU A 76 8.69 -7.04 -7.07
CA GLU A 76 9.96 -6.89 -6.36
C GLU A 76 10.55 -8.25 -5.95
N PHE A 77 9.73 -9.17 -5.45
CA PHE A 77 10.17 -10.51 -5.03
C PHE A 77 10.66 -11.36 -6.21
N PHE A 78 9.99 -11.27 -7.37
CA PHE A 78 10.44 -11.95 -8.59
C PHE A 78 11.61 -11.23 -9.25
N GLY A 79 11.64 -9.90 -9.24
CA GLY A 79 12.72 -9.08 -9.82
C GLY A 79 14.04 -9.20 -9.06
N THR A 80 14.01 -9.27 -7.73
CA THR A 80 15.22 -9.52 -6.91
C THR A 80 15.81 -10.92 -7.09
N ASN A 81 15.01 -11.91 -7.52
CA ASN A 81 15.48 -13.26 -7.83
C ASN A 81 16.04 -13.41 -9.26
N GLN A 82 16.00 -12.36 -10.09
CA GLN A 82 16.54 -12.36 -11.47
C GLN A 82 17.85 -11.57 -11.62
N VAL A 83 18.47 -11.14 -10.51
CA VAL A 83 19.81 -10.50 -10.48
C VAL A 83 20.83 -11.46 -9.88
#